data_AF-A0A973KJD8-F1
#
_entry.id   AF-A0A973KJD8-F1
#
_cell.length_a   1.000
_cell.length_b   1.000
_cell.length_c   1.000
_cell.angle_alpha   90.00
_cell.angle_beta   90.00
_cell.angle_gamma   90.00
#
_symmetry.space_group_name_H-M   'P 1'
#
loop_
_entity.id
_entity.type
_entity.pdbx_description
1 polymer ?
#
loop_
_entity_poly.entity_id
_entity_poly.type
_entity_poly.pdbx_seq_one_letter_code
_entity_poly.pdbx_strand_id
1 'polypeptide(L)'
;MAEDPAPEEPGPPFTCERRDGSITEQWDAPTRTYRRFECGALAETRPFTPAEDAWQQTRTVEDTRRANRDQLGARVRTALANNAAYLDKVQAGTATNADHIAQVPALTRQMQGVIRLLVGSDLLDTTGG
;
A
#
# COMPACT_ATOMS: atom_id res chain seq x y z
N MET A 1 -27.29 -36.77 -8.59
CA MET A 1 -26.13 -36.35 -9.39
C MET A 1 -25.45 -35.27 -8.57
N ALA A 2 -24.21 -35.49 -8.18
CA ALA A 2 -23.45 -34.48 -7.45
C ALA A 2 -23.06 -33.38 -8.43
N GLU A 3 -23.47 -32.16 -8.12
CA GLU A 3 -23.06 -30.94 -8.82
C GLU A 3 -21.61 -30.68 -8.39
N ASP A 4 -20.68 -30.71 -9.36
CA ASP A 4 -19.29 -30.32 -9.11
C ASP A 4 -19.29 -28.88 -8.58
N PRO A 5 -18.59 -28.56 -7.47
CA PRO A 5 -18.43 -27.18 -7.08
C PRO A 5 -17.68 -26.45 -8.20
N ALA A 6 -18.31 -25.40 -8.74
CA ALA A 6 -17.63 -24.47 -9.63
C ALA A 6 -16.27 -24.09 -9.03
N PRO A 7 -15.19 -24.07 -9.82
CA PRO A 7 -13.89 -23.69 -9.28
C PRO A 7 -14.00 -22.31 -8.65
N GLU A 8 -13.66 -22.21 -7.36
CA GLU A 8 -13.46 -20.95 -6.65
C GLU A 8 -12.54 -20.09 -7.54
N GLU A 9 -13.11 -19.05 -8.17
CA GLU A 9 -12.30 -18.05 -8.84
C GLU A 9 -11.30 -17.53 -7.80
N PRO A 10 -9.97 -17.67 -8.02
CA PRO A 10 -9.03 -17.03 -7.13
C PRO A 10 -9.29 -15.52 -7.24
N GLY A 11 -9.86 -14.96 -6.17
CA GLY A 11 -9.97 -13.52 -5.98
C GLY A 11 -8.62 -12.83 -6.21
N PRO A 12 -8.64 -11.54 -6.58
CA PRO A 12 -7.56 -10.83 -7.25
C PRO A 12 -6.21 -10.93 -6.52
N PRO A 13 -5.08 -10.90 -7.26
CA PRO A 13 -4.74 -9.69 -8.00
C PRO A 13 -4.27 -9.96 -9.43
N PHE A 14 -5.16 -9.80 -10.41
CA PHE A 14 -4.68 -9.41 -11.73
C PHE A 14 -4.09 -8.01 -11.59
N THR A 15 -2.80 -7.86 -11.83
CA THR A 15 -2.12 -6.58 -11.66
C THR A 15 -2.54 -5.58 -12.73
N CYS A 16 -2.84 -6.10 -13.93
CA CYS A 16 -3.40 -5.37 -15.06
C CYS A 16 -4.11 -6.33 -16.01
N GLU A 17 -5.21 -5.86 -16.58
CA GLU A 17 -5.92 -6.51 -17.67
C GLU A 17 -6.12 -5.49 -18.80
N ARG A 18 -5.89 -5.92 -20.05
CA ARG A 18 -6.19 -5.15 -21.25
C ARG A 18 -7.19 -5.93 -22.08
N ARG A 19 -8.28 -5.28 -22.49
CA ARG A 19 -9.27 -5.84 -23.40
C ARG A 19 -9.25 -5.08 -24.72
N ASP A 20 -9.17 -5.80 -25.82
CA ASP A 20 -9.31 -5.27 -27.17
C ASP A 20 -10.17 -6.20 -28.02
N GLY A 21 -11.44 -5.82 -28.22
CA GLY A 21 -12.42 -6.65 -28.92
C GLY A 21 -12.58 -8.03 -28.29
N SER A 22 -12.28 -9.08 -29.07
CA SER A 22 -12.31 -10.47 -28.61
C SER A 22 -11.05 -10.92 -27.88
N ILE A 23 -10.04 -10.06 -27.75
CA ILE A 23 -8.77 -10.37 -27.10
C ILE A 23 -8.78 -9.82 -25.67
N THR A 24 -8.39 -10.65 -24.72
CA THR A 24 -8.13 -10.24 -23.33
C THR A 24 -6.73 -10.66 -22.94
N GLU A 25 -5.95 -9.73 -22.43
CA GLU A 25 -4.59 -9.96 -21.97
C GLU A 25 -4.51 -9.68 -20.47
N GLN A 26 -3.89 -10.60 -19.74
CA GLN A 26 -3.78 -10.55 -18.29
C GLN A 26 -2.32 -10.68 -17.85
N TRP A 27 -1.89 -9.77 -16.99
CA TRP A 27 -0.58 -9.79 -16.32
C TRP A 27 -0.74 -10.11 -14.84
N ASP A 28 -0.44 -11.35 -14.47
CA ASP A 28 -0.51 -11.88 -13.12
C ASP A 28 0.85 -11.74 -12.43
N ALA A 29 1.01 -10.72 -11.56
CA ALA A 29 2.29 -10.42 -10.92
C ALA A 29 2.70 -11.41 -9.83
N PRO A 30 1.78 -11.94 -8.98
CA PRO A 30 2.15 -12.99 -8.02
C PRO A 30 2.79 -14.20 -8.68
N THR A 31 2.25 -14.63 -9.83
CA THR A 31 2.76 -15.82 -10.55
C THR A 31 3.71 -15.48 -11.69
N ARG A 32 4.00 -14.18 -11.92
CA ARG A 32 4.86 -13.68 -13.00
C ARG A 32 4.49 -14.28 -14.37
N THR A 33 3.19 -14.38 -14.62
CA THR A 33 2.64 -15.09 -15.79
C THR A 33 1.75 -14.17 -16.61
N TYR A 34 2.00 -14.13 -17.91
CA TYR A 34 1.12 -13.49 -18.89
C TYR A 34 0.18 -14.53 -19.48
N ARG A 35 -1.10 -14.16 -19.63
CA ARG A 35 -2.13 -14.98 -20.27
C ARG A 35 -2.84 -14.14 -21.32
N ARG A 36 -3.03 -14.72 -22.51
CA ARG A 36 -3.86 -14.14 -23.57
C ARG A 36 -5.04 -15.05 -23.85
N PHE A 37 -6.22 -14.46 -23.87
CA PHE A 37 -7.47 -15.10 -24.22
C PHE A 37 -7.97 -14.52 -25.54
N GLU A 38 -8.49 -15.38 -26.40
CA GLU A 38 -9.15 -15.02 -27.65
C GLU A 38 -10.55 -15.61 -27.64
N CYS A 39 -11.55 -14.76 -27.81
CA CYS A 39 -12.97 -15.13 -27.73
C CYS A 39 -13.32 -15.85 -26.41
N GLY A 40 -12.63 -15.52 -25.32
CA GLY A 40 -12.81 -16.13 -24.00
C GLY A 40 -12.08 -17.46 -23.79
N ALA A 41 -11.38 -17.98 -24.79
CA ALA A 41 -10.55 -19.18 -24.66
C ALA A 41 -9.07 -18.82 -24.47
N LEU A 42 -8.36 -19.53 -23.59
CA LEU A 42 -6.93 -19.33 -23.38
C LEU A 42 -6.15 -19.71 -24.66
N ALA A 43 -5.51 -18.71 -25.28
CA ALA A 43 -4.75 -18.87 -26.51
C ALA A 43 -3.24 -18.96 -26.26
N GLU A 44 -2.73 -18.21 -25.28
CA GLU A 44 -1.30 -18.17 -24.95
C GLU A 44 -1.08 -18.07 -23.44
N THR A 45 -0.04 -18.73 -22.95
CA THR A 45 0.51 -18.53 -21.61
C THR A 45 2.02 -18.55 -21.68
N ARG A 46 2.64 -17.54 -21.08
CA ARG A 46 4.10 -17.45 -21.00
C ARG A 46 4.53 -16.77 -19.70
N PRO A 47 5.77 -17.00 -19.24
CA PRO A 47 6.35 -16.16 -18.21
C PRO A 47 6.44 -14.70 -18.68
N PHE A 48 6.56 -13.79 -17.72
CA PHE A 48 6.88 -12.39 -18.01
C PHE A 48 8.18 -12.27 -18.80
N THR A 49 8.20 -11.31 -19.71
CA THR A 49 9.43 -10.83 -20.34
C THR A 49 10.21 -9.97 -19.35
N PRO A 50 11.53 -9.77 -19.56
CA PRO A 50 12.33 -8.88 -18.72
C PRO A 50 11.76 -7.46 -18.61
N ALA A 51 11.10 -6.95 -19.66
CA ALA A 51 10.47 -5.64 -19.65
C ALA A 51 9.22 -5.58 -18.75
N GLU A 52 8.40 -6.63 -18.78
CA GLU A 52 7.23 -6.75 -17.89
C GLU A 52 7.65 -6.93 -16.43
N ASP A 53 8.73 -7.68 -16.19
CA ASP A 53 9.30 -7.82 -14.84
C ASP A 53 9.82 -6.49 -14.29
N ALA A 54 10.55 -5.72 -15.12
CA ALA A 54 11.03 -4.40 -14.75
C ALA A 54 9.88 -3.43 -14.47
N TRP A 55 8.86 -3.41 -15.34
CA TRP A 55 7.65 -2.60 -15.14
C TRP A 55 6.93 -2.96 -13.83
N GLN A 56 6.78 -4.26 -13.55
CA GLN A 56 6.15 -4.75 -12.33
C GLN A 56 6.94 -4.33 -11.08
N GLN A 57 8.27 -4.36 -11.15
CA GLN A 57 9.13 -3.91 -10.08
C GLN A 57 8.94 -2.42 -9.80
N THR A 58 8.93 -1.58 -10.84
CA THR A 58 8.67 -0.13 -10.70
C THR A 58 7.31 0.13 -10.06
N ARG A 59 6.25 -0.54 -10.52
CA ARG A 59 4.92 -0.41 -9.91
C ARG A 59 4.88 -0.81 -8.45
N THR A 60 5.53 -1.91 -8.10
CA THR A 60 5.59 -2.39 -6.71
C THR A 60 6.24 -1.35 -5.80
N VAL A 61 7.30 -0.69 -6.28
CA VAL A 61 7.96 0.43 -5.56
C VAL A 61 7.00 1.61 -5.40
N GLU A 62 6.31 2.02 -6.46
CA GLU A 62 5.35 3.13 -6.42
C GLU A 62 4.16 2.86 -5.48
N ASP A 63 3.61 1.65 -5.51
CA ASP A 63 2.52 1.22 -4.62
C ASP A 63 2.99 1.20 -3.16
N THR A 64 4.21 0.73 -2.91
CA THR A 64 4.83 0.77 -1.58
C THR A 64 5.01 2.21 -1.09
N ARG A 65 5.50 3.12 -1.95
CA ARG A 65 5.60 4.56 -1.63
C ARG A 65 4.25 5.15 -1.28
N ARG A 66 3.20 4.80 -2.04
CA ARG A 66 1.84 5.27 -1.79
C ARG A 66 1.31 4.77 -0.45
N ALA A 67 1.44 3.48 -0.18
CA ALA A 67 1.03 2.88 1.08
C ALA A 67 1.76 3.50 2.28
N ASN A 68 3.07 3.76 2.16
CA ASN A 68 3.86 4.43 3.18
C ASN A 68 3.36 5.86 3.46
N ARG A 69 3.03 6.63 2.41
CA ARG A 69 2.42 7.97 2.55
C ARG A 69 1.06 7.93 3.23
N ASP A 70 0.21 6.98 2.86
CA ASP A 70 -1.11 6.82 3.46
C ASP A 70 -1.00 6.43 4.94
N GLN A 71 -0.06 5.54 5.28
CA GLN A 71 0.23 5.17 6.67
C GLN A 71 0.78 6.34 7.48
N LEU A 72 1.68 7.14 6.91
CA LEU A 72 2.19 8.36 7.54
C LEU A 72 1.05 9.34 7.82
N GLY A 73 0.20 9.62 6.82
CA GLY A 73 -0.96 10.48 6.97
C GLY A 73 -1.94 9.99 8.04
N ALA A 74 -2.19 8.68 8.11
CA ALA A 74 -3.01 8.08 9.14
C ALA A 74 -2.41 8.27 10.54
N ARG A 75 -1.10 8.05 10.71
CA ARG A 75 -0.43 8.28 12.00
C ARG A 75 -0.47 9.73 12.46
N VAL A 76 -0.28 10.68 11.54
CA VAL A 76 -0.37 12.11 11.86
C VAL A 76 -1.78 12.48 12.31
N ARG A 77 -2.82 12.01 11.61
CA ARG A 77 -4.23 12.23 12.02
C ARG A 77 -4.52 11.63 13.40
N THR A 78 -4.05 10.42 13.66
CA THR A 78 -4.21 9.77 14.97
C THR A 78 -3.47 10.52 16.07
N ALA A 79 -2.25 11.00 15.81
CA ALA A 79 -1.51 11.81 16.77
C ALA A 79 -2.26 13.11 17.09
N LEU A 80 -2.79 13.81 16.08
CA LEU A 80 -3.59 15.02 16.28
C LEU A 80 -4.83 14.74 17.14
N ALA A 81 -5.59 13.69 16.81
CA ALA A 81 -6.78 13.30 17.56
C ALA A 81 -6.46 12.96 19.01
N ASN A 82 -5.39 12.19 19.24
CA ASN A 82 -4.95 11.80 20.59
C ASN A 82 -4.49 13.00 21.45
N ASN A 83 -4.03 14.06 20.80
CA ASN A 83 -3.52 15.26 21.49
C ASN A 83 -4.57 16.39 21.56
N ALA A 84 -5.76 16.22 21.00
CA ALA A 84 -6.78 17.27 20.90
C ALA A 84 -7.12 17.88 22.28
N ALA A 85 -7.43 17.04 23.27
CA ALA A 85 -7.77 17.53 24.61
C ALA A 85 -6.63 18.30 25.29
N TYR A 86 -5.38 17.93 25.02
CA TYR A 86 -4.22 18.69 25.51
C TYR A 86 -4.08 20.02 24.77
N LEU A 87 -4.24 20.02 23.44
CA LEU A 87 -4.18 21.23 22.62
C LEU A 87 -5.28 22.23 23.01
N ASP A 88 -6.49 21.75 23.29
CA ASP A 88 -7.61 22.57 23.77
C ASP A 88 -7.25 23.29 25.08
N LYS A 89 -6.64 22.57 26.04
CA LYS A 89 -6.16 23.16 27.31
C LYS A 89 -5.07 24.20 27.08
N VAL A 90 -4.13 23.94 26.17
CA VAL A 90 -3.06 24.88 25.83
C VAL A 90 -3.64 26.15 25.21
N GLN A 91 -4.57 25.99 24.27
CA GLN A 91 -5.21 27.12 23.58
C GLN A 91 -6.11 27.93 24.50
N ALA A 92 -6.78 27.29 25.46
CA ALA A 92 -7.56 27.96 26.49
C ALA A 92 -6.69 28.62 27.59
N GLY A 93 -5.37 28.40 27.60
CA GLY A 93 -4.47 28.88 28.65
C GLY A 93 -4.65 28.17 30.00
N THR A 94 -5.31 27.01 30.02
CA THR A 94 -5.61 26.24 31.23
C THR A 94 -4.73 25.01 31.39
N ALA A 95 -3.77 24.79 30.49
CA ALA A 95 -2.81 23.70 30.60
C ALA A 95 -1.93 23.89 31.85
N THR A 96 -1.83 22.83 32.65
CA THR A 96 -0.99 22.82 33.85
C THR A 96 0.40 22.28 33.54
N ASN A 97 1.36 22.53 34.44
CA ASN A 97 2.68 21.88 34.37
C ASN A 97 2.58 20.35 34.35
N ALA A 98 1.59 19.78 35.06
CA ALA A 98 1.36 18.34 35.04
C ALA A 98 0.89 17.84 33.66
N ASP A 99 0.03 18.59 32.98
CA ASP A 99 -0.40 18.27 31.60
C ASP A 99 0.80 18.28 30.64
N HIS A 100 1.68 19.29 30.75
CA HIS A 100 2.89 19.37 29.93
C HIS A 100 3.83 18.18 30.15
N ILE A 101 4.11 17.83 31.41
CA ILE A 101 5.00 16.71 31.77
C ILE A 101 4.41 15.39 31.25
N ALA A 102 3.10 15.17 31.39
CA ALA A 102 2.44 13.98 30.89
C ALA A 102 2.48 13.88 29.36
N GLN A 103 2.45 15.02 28.67
CA GLN A 103 2.39 15.09 27.21
C GLN A 103 3.74 14.81 26.53
N VAL A 104 4.87 15.21 27.14
CA VAL A 104 6.22 15.02 26.59
C VAL A 104 6.49 13.57 26.14
N PRO A 105 6.35 12.53 26.99
CA PRO A 105 6.66 11.16 26.57
C PRO A 105 5.69 10.63 25.51
N ALA A 106 4.44 11.11 25.47
CA ALA A 106 3.48 10.74 24.44
C ALA A 106 3.90 11.29 23.07
N LEU A 107 4.27 12.57 23.00
CA LEU A 107 4.76 13.21 21.77
C LEU A 107 6.07 12.58 21.29
N THR A 108 7.00 12.26 22.20
CA THR A 108 8.27 11.61 21.84
C THR A 108 8.03 10.27 21.15
N ARG A 109 7.13 9.42 21.69
CA ARG A 109 6.81 8.12 21.05
C ARG A 109 6.13 8.29 19.70
N GLN A 110 5.20 9.25 19.59
CA GLN A 110 4.53 9.55 18.32
C GLN A 110 5.54 10.01 17.26
N MET A 111 6.45 10.93 17.62
CA MET A 111 7.50 11.43 16.73
C MET A 111 8.49 10.34 16.32
N GLN A 112 8.93 9.49 17.24
CA GLN A 112 9.78 8.34 16.90
C GLN A 112 9.09 7.39 15.91
N GLY A 113 7.78 7.16 16.08
CA GLY A 113 7.00 6.37 15.15
C GLY A 113 6.89 6.98 13.76
N VAL A 114 6.77 8.31 13.66
CA VAL A 114 6.75 9.05 12.40
C VAL A 114 8.13 9.01 11.71
N ILE A 115 9.21 9.28 12.45
CA ILE A 115 10.58 9.25 11.92
C ILE A 115 10.92 7.87 11.37
N ARG A 116 10.55 6.79 12.07
CA ARG A 116 10.80 5.42 11.58
C ARG A 116 10.09 5.14 10.26
N LEU A 117 8.88 5.67 10.06
CA LEU A 117 8.15 5.51 8.80
C LEU A 117 8.76 6.35 7.67
N LEU A 118 9.19 7.58 7.96
CA LEU A 118 9.90 8.43 6.99
C LEU A 118 11.22 7.80 6.55
N VAL A 119 12.03 7.35 7.50
CA VAL A 119 13.30 6.68 7.19
C VAL A 119 13.04 5.35 6.47
N GLY A 120 12.00 4.60 6.85
CA GLY A 120 11.59 3.39 6.15
C GLY A 120 11.13 3.65 4.71
N SER A 121 10.39 4.74 4.45
CA SER A 121 9.99 5.11 3.09
C SER A 121 11.17 5.54 2.24
N ASP A 122 12.14 6.25 2.82
CA ASP A 122 13.31 6.75 2.09
C ASP A 122 14.39 5.66 1.89
N LEU A 123 14.56 4.73 2.83
CA LEU A 123 15.46 3.59 2.65
C LEU A 123 14.97 2.63 1.56
N LEU A 124 13.64 2.53 1.36
CA LEU A 124 13.05 1.80 0.25
C LEU A 124 13.20 2.54 -1.10
N ASP A 125 13.56 3.82 -1.09
CA ASP A 125 13.85 4.61 -2.30
C ASP A 125 15.28 4.45 -2.82
N THR A 126 16.12 3.65 -2.16
CA THR A 126 17.49 3.36 -2.59
C THR A 126 17.58 2.43 -3.82
N THR A 127 16.46 1.99 -4.40
CA THR A 127 16.45 1.14 -5.61
C THR A 127 16.70 1.90 -6.93
N GLY A 128 17.04 3.19 -6.86
CA GLY A 128 17.34 4.05 -8.01
C GLY A 128 18.83 4.38 -8.21
N GLY A 129 19.74 3.48 -7.81
CA GLY A 129 21.18 3.58 -8.05
C GLY A 129 21.65 2.62 -9.13
#